data_AF-A0A9P3MX67-F1
#
_entry.id   AF-A0A9P3MX67-F1
#
_cell.length_a   1.000
_cell.length_b   1.000
_cell.length_c   1.000
_cell.angle_alpha   90.00
_cell.angle_beta   90.00
_cell.angle_gamma   90.00
#
_symmetry.space_group_name_H-M   'P 1'
#
loop_
_entity.id
_entity.type
_entity.pdbx_description
1 polymer ?
#
loop_
_entity_poly.entity_id
_entity_poly.type
_entity_poly.pdbx_seq_one_letter_code
_entity_poly.pdbx_strand_id
1 'polypeptide(L)'
;MAPFRRRHSIRVLAPRVLLLAVAILAASAQSKRVKQRQQQAASAGTDEGPVESSVFARRLVTADVSYRDILKEHARYWKETSRRHFNGTVLAYVTPWNGKGYDMARQFRRKFTHVSPVWFQLKRVGGNLQVAGEHDVDVPWMDSVRQDGAQVVPRVLLEAHDTSGIVSSDKEASEAIRLILDTCKRHHLDGMVLEAWSTWTATGLLASPSSRARALAFLARLGDALRATPNPSSPATRLSFFLVIPPNAAAALPPSQQRRAPAHAFTAADLLALHAHVDGFSLMTYDFSPPSHPGPTAPLPWVRLCLQALLPGVRPQYEGAYGEAMGLGAEEWQEETRRGRELRSVGGGEEEGEGGAVVRGEVAREMAGKVLVGLNFYGYDFGPHEDYRPLLGRDVVDLLERHHPQVAWDPEAREHAFSFAARPSGIRRAAFFPSLLSLALRMREASAWGAGLSVWEIGQGLDYFFDLL
;
A
#
# COMPACT_ATOMS: atom_id res chain seq x y z
N MET A 1 -7.51 -36.98 -78.92
CA MET A 1 -6.41 -36.01 -78.76
C MET A 1 -7.04 -34.65 -78.48
N ALA A 2 -6.72 -34.03 -77.33
CA ALA A 2 -7.26 -32.73 -76.94
C ALA A 2 -6.76 -31.60 -77.87
N PRO A 3 -7.52 -30.48 -77.96
CA PRO A 3 -6.86 -29.24 -77.58
C PRO A 3 -7.72 -28.27 -76.73
N PHE A 4 -6.96 -27.51 -75.97
CA PHE A 4 -7.28 -26.37 -75.11
C PHE A 4 -8.11 -25.27 -75.82
N ARG A 5 -9.12 -24.71 -75.13
CA ARG A 5 -9.60 -23.33 -75.35
C ARG A 5 -9.79 -22.63 -74.00
N ARG A 6 -9.03 -21.55 -73.80
CA ARG A 6 -9.16 -20.60 -72.67
C ARG A 6 -10.50 -19.87 -72.74
N ARG A 7 -11.20 -19.73 -71.61
CA ARG A 7 -12.15 -18.65 -71.35
C ARG A 7 -11.62 -17.82 -70.18
N HIS A 8 -11.48 -16.52 -70.38
CA HIS A 8 -11.22 -15.55 -69.32
C HIS A 8 -12.54 -15.22 -68.62
N SER A 9 -12.57 -15.41 -67.30
CA SER A 9 -13.65 -14.93 -66.44
C SER A 9 -13.09 -13.81 -65.57
N ILE A 10 -13.58 -12.59 -65.78
CA ILE A 10 -13.28 -11.40 -64.98
C ILE A 10 -13.76 -11.69 -63.54
N ARG A 11 -12.84 -11.77 -62.58
CA ARG A 11 -13.20 -11.85 -61.15
C ARG A 11 -13.57 -10.47 -60.64
N VAL A 12 -14.82 -10.33 -60.22
CA VAL A 12 -15.42 -9.16 -59.57
C VAL A 12 -14.68 -8.86 -58.26
N LEU A 13 -13.92 -7.76 -58.21
CA LEU A 13 -13.17 -7.28 -57.04
C LEU A 13 -13.98 -6.26 -56.19
N ALA A 14 -15.26 -6.04 -56.49
CA ALA A 14 -16.05 -4.94 -55.95
C ALA A 14 -16.58 -5.10 -54.50
N PRO A 15 -17.03 -6.28 -54.01
CA PRO A 15 -17.72 -6.34 -52.71
C PRO A 15 -16.77 -6.27 -51.50
N ARG A 16 -15.49 -6.63 -51.65
CA ARG A 16 -14.50 -6.59 -50.56
C ARG A 16 -13.94 -5.20 -50.30
N VAL A 17 -13.85 -4.35 -51.32
CA VAL A 17 -13.38 -2.96 -51.19
C VAL A 17 -14.45 -2.10 -50.50
N LEU A 18 -15.73 -2.36 -50.78
CA LEU A 18 -16.84 -1.65 -50.15
C LEU A 18 -16.96 -1.94 -48.64
N LEU A 19 -16.78 -3.21 -48.23
CA LEU A 19 -16.77 -3.61 -46.81
C LEU A 19 -15.62 -2.99 -46.03
N LEU A 20 -14.43 -2.87 -46.64
CA LEU A 20 -13.28 -2.22 -46.00
C LEU A 20 -13.49 -0.71 -45.86
N ALA A 21 -14.08 -0.05 -46.86
CA ALA A 21 -14.39 1.38 -46.80
C ALA A 21 -15.44 1.71 -45.71
N VAL A 22 -16.47 0.87 -45.55
CA VAL A 22 -17.48 1.02 -44.49
C VAL A 22 -16.87 0.83 -43.09
N ALA A 23 -15.96 -0.15 -42.93
CA ALA A 23 -15.27 -0.37 -41.67
C ALA A 23 -14.35 0.81 -41.27
N ILE A 24 -13.63 1.41 -42.24
CA ILE A 24 -12.77 2.58 -42.00
C ILE A 24 -13.61 3.81 -41.63
N LEU A 25 -14.75 4.02 -42.30
CA LEU A 25 -15.66 5.13 -41.98
C LEU A 25 -16.28 4.96 -40.59
N ALA A 26 -16.69 3.74 -40.21
CA ALA A 26 -17.20 3.44 -38.87
C ALA A 26 -16.14 3.69 -37.78
N ALA A 27 -14.90 3.24 -37.99
CA ALA A 27 -13.79 3.48 -37.06
C ALA A 27 -13.47 4.97 -36.92
N SER A 28 -13.51 5.74 -38.02
CA SER A 28 -13.28 7.19 -37.99
C SER A 28 -14.41 7.96 -37.27
N ALA A 29 -15.66 7.53 -37.43
CA ALA A 29 -16.80 8.12 -36.72
C ALA A 29 -16.77 7.82 -35.22
N GLN A 30 -16.33 6.61 -34.84
CA GLN A 30 -16.14 6.20 -33.45
C GLN A 30 -14.99 6.98 -32.79
N SER A 31 -13.87 7.19 -33.50
CA SER A 31 -12.75 8.04 -33.06
C SER A 31 -13.17 9.50 -32.86
N LYS A 32 -13.96 10.08 -33.76
CA LYS A 32 -14.49 11.45 -33.62
C LYS A 32 -15.46 11.59 -32.44
N ARG A 33 -16.35 10.60 -32.22
CA ARG A 33 -17.25 10.58 -31.04
C ARG A 33 -16.50 10.45 -29.72
N VAL A 34 -15.40 9.69 -29.68
CA VAL A 34 -14.54 9.59 -28.49
C VAL A 34 -13.84 10.93 -28.21
N LYS A 35 -13.30 11.60 -29.24
CA LYS A 35 -12.71 12.95 -29.08
C LYS A 35 -13.74 14.00 -28.64
N GLN A 36 -14.96 13.97 -29.18
CA GLN A 36 -16.04 14.86 -28.75
C GLN A 36 -16.48 14.60 -27.31
N ARG A 37 -16.55 13.35 -26.86
CA ARG A 37 -16.81 13.01 -25.45
C ARG A 37 -15.68 13.46 -24.53
N GLN A 38 -14.42 13.35 -24.94
CA GLN A 38 -13.28 13.86 -24.17
C GLN A 38 -13.28 15.40 -24.09
N GLN A 39 -13.66 16.11 -25.16
CA GLN A 39 -13.82 17.57 -25.14
C GLN A 39 -15.07 18.05 -24.37
N GLN A 40 -16.16 17.29 -24.38
CA GLN A 40 -17.34 17.57 -23.55
C GLN A 40 -17.11 17.27 -22.07
N ALA A 41 -16.34 16.24 -21.74
CA ALA A 41 -15.90 15.96 -20.36
C ALA A 41 -14.96 17.05 -19.84
N ALA A 42 -14.11 17.63 -20.69
CA ALA A 42 -13.24 18.75 -20.33
C ALA A 42 -13.95 20.13 -20.21
N SER A 43 -15.25 20.22 -20.54
CA SER A 43 -16.01 21.48 -20.54
C SER A 43 -17.25 21.48 -19.64
N ALA A 44 -17.55 20.37 -18.95
CA ALA A 44 -18.46 20.37 -17.81
C ALA A 44 -17.64 20.71 -16.56
N GLY A 45 -17.76 21.94 -16.04
CA GLY A 45 -17.04 22.35 -14.84
C GLY A 45 -17.35 21.42 -13.66
N THR A 46 -16.39 20.56 -13.32
CA THR A 46 -16.41 19.77 -12.10
C THR A 46 -15.80 20.62 -10.98
N ASP A 47 -16.41 20.59 -9.80
CA ASP A 47 -15.97 21.26 -8.56
C ASP A 47 -14.72 20.53 -8.01
N GLU A 48 -13.69 20.39 -8.85
CA GLU A 48 -12.42 19.71 -8.61
C GLU A 48 -11.34 20.69 -8.14
N GLY A 49 -10.42 20.23 -7.31
CA GLY A 49 -9.22 20.97 -6.95
C GLY A 49 -9.21 21.52 -5.53
N PRO A 50 -8.21 22.35 -5.20
CA PRO A 50 -7.95 22.74 -3.83
C PRO A 50 -9.11 23.59 -3.30
N VAL A 51 -9.64 23.22 -2.14
CA VAL A 51 -10.65 23.99 -1.39
C VAL A 51 -10.03 24.67 -0.17
N GLU A 52 -10.73 25.67 0.36
CA GLU A 52 -10.24 26.53 1.45
C GLU A 52 -10.05 25.81 2.80
N SER A 53 -10.80 24.73 3.03
CA SER A 53 -10.90 24.06 4.33
C SER A 53 -10.70 22.54 4.22
N SER A 54 -10.01 21.95 5.20
CA SER A 54 -9.78 20.50 5.25
C SER A 54 -11.05 19.67 5.40
N VAL A 55 -10.95 18.37 5.14
CA VAL A 55 -12.01 17.39 5.43
C VAL A 55 -12.50 17.44 6.88
N PHE A 56 -11.64 17.80 7.83
CA PHE A 56 -11.97 17.96 9.25
C PHE A 56 -12.88 19.17 9.48
N ALA A 57 -12.49 20.34 8.94
CA ALA A 57 -13.30 21.56 9.05
C ALA A 57 -14.64 21.43 8.33
N ARG A 58 -14.70 20.62 7.26
CA ARG A 58 -15.93 20.27 6.53
C ARG A 58 -16.74 19.14 7.16
N ARG A 59 -16.26 18.54 8.27
CA ARG A 59 -16.91 17.43 8.99
C ARG A 59 -17.19 16.20 8.12
N LEU A 60 -16.29 15.89 7.18
CA LEU A 60 -16.44 14.77 6.24
C LEU A 60 -15.89 13.44 6.79
N VAL A 61 -15.19 13.49 7.91
CA VAL A 61 -14.66 12.30 8.61
C VAL A 61 -15.72 11.78 9.58
N THR A 62 -16.68 11.03 9.06
CA THR A 62 -17.89 10.58 9.78
C THR A 62 -18.31 9.17 9.35
N ALA A 63 -19.09 8.48 10.19
CA ALA A 63 -19.72 7.20 9.89
C ALA A 63 -21.02 7.37 9.08
N ASP A 64 -21.65 8.54 9.17
CA ASP A 64 -22.83 8.89 8.38
C ASP A 64 -22.38 9.53 7.06
N VAL A 65 -22.09 8.69 6.05
CA VAL A 65 -21.67 9.12 4.71
C VAL A 65 -22.60 8.54 3.66
N SER A 66 -23.09 9.38 2.74
CA SER A 66 -23.86 8.92 1.58
C SER A 66 -22.98 8.83 0.32
N TYR A 67 -23.46 8.10 -0.70
CA TYR A 67 -22.79 8.08 -2.01
C TYR A 67 -22.70 9.49 -2.62
N ARG A 68 -23.67 10.38 -2.34
CA ARG A 68 -23.67 11.76 -2.86
C ARG A 68 -22.57 12.59 -2.23
N ASP A 69 -22.30 12.39 -0.95
CA ASP A 69 -21.22 13.11 -0.25
C ASP A 69 -19.87 12.75 -0.83
N ILE A 70 -19.65 11.45 -1.11
CA ILE A 70 -18.42 10.98 -1.75
C ILE A 70 -18.31 11.58 -3.16
N LEU A 71 -19.34 11.47 -4.00
CA LEU A 71 -19.32 12.02 -5.36
C LEU A 71 -19.09 13.53 -5.39
N LYS A 72 -19.57 14.26 -4.38
CA LYS A 72 -19.38 15.70 -4.28
C LYS A 72 -17.98 16.09 -3.81
N GLU A 73 -17.38 15.35 -2.88
CA GLU A 73 -16.20 15.81 -2.14
C GLU A 73 -14.90 15.06 -2.50
N HIS A 74 -14.95 13.92 -3.19
CA HIS A 74 -13.79 13.04 -3.34
C HIS A 74 -12.56 13.67 -4.03
N ALA A 75 -12.78 14.63 -4.93
CA ALA A 75 -11.73 15.34 -5.66
C ALA A 75 -11.35 16.69 -5.00
N ARG A 76 -12.03 17.06 -3.91
CA ARG A 76 -11.89 18.36 -3.22
C ARG A 76 -10.95 18.22 -2.03
N TYR A 77 -9.65 18.35 -2.28
CA TYR A 77 -8.61 18.33 -1.26
C TYR A 77 -8.31 19.73 -0.72
N TRP A 78 -7.72 19.84 0.45
CA TRP A 78 -7.37 21.12 1.05
C TRP A 78 -6.22 21.81 0.33
N LYS A 79 -6.35 23.11 0.08
CA LYS A 79 -5.30 23.92 -0.55
C LYS A 79 -3.96 23.88 0.18
N GLU A 80 -3.96 23.64 1.49
CA GLU A 80 -2.75 23.59 2.29
C GLU A 80 -2.12 22.19 2.23
N THR A 81 -1.60 21.84 1.05
CA THR A 81 -1.01 20.52 0.78
C THR A 81 0.30 20.29 1.55
N SER A 82 0.87 21.33 2.15
CA SER A 82 2.09 21.26 2.95
C SER A 82 1.87 20.85 4.40
N ARG A 83 0.64 21.03 4.92
CA ARG A 83 0.34 20.78 6.32
C ARG A 83 0.21 19.29 6.59
N ARG A 84 1.06 18.80 7.48
CA ARG A 84 1.00 17.45 8.03
C ARG A 84 0.04 17.39 9.20
N HIS A 85 -0.76 16.33 9.25
CA HIS A 85 -1.58 15.98 10.40
C HIS A 85 -1.06 14.73 11.12
N PHE A 86 -0.23 13.93 10.45
CA PHE A 86 0.50 12.81 11.02
C PHE A 86 2.00 13.14 11.14
N ASN A 87 2.48 13.22 12.39
CA ASN A 87 3.86 13.65 12.69
C ASN A 87 4.91 12.53 12.62
N GLY A 88 4.49 11.25 12.50
CA GLY A 88 5.42 10.11 12.39
C GLY A 88 5.99 9.89 10.99
N THR A 89 6.71 8.79 10.81
CA THR A 89 7.18 8.33 9.49
C THR A 89 5.99 8.00 8.60
N VAL A 90 6.00 8.48 7.36
CA VAL A 90 5.02 8.14 6.31
C VAL A 90 5.79 7.71 5.07
N LEU A 91 5.66 6.43 4.71
CA LEU A 91 6.22 5.80 3.51
C LEU A 91 5.13 5.62 2.46
N ALA A 92 5.21 6.32 1.33
CA ALA A 92 4.22 6.24 0.26
C ALA A 92 4.73 5.41 -0.92
N TYR A 93 4.03 4.34 -1.30
CA TYR A 93 4.37 3.60 -2.51
C TYR A 93 3.80 4.29 -3.76
N VAL A 94 4.54 4.25 -4.87
CA VAL A 94 4.04 4.63 -6.21
C VAL A 94 4.36 3.53 -7.21
N THR A 95 3.50 3.33 -8.20
CA THR A 95 3.64 2.22 -9.16
C THR A 95 3.63 2.71 -10.62
N PRO A 96 4.51 2.18 -11.51
CA PRO A 96 4.56 2.59 -12.91
C PRO A 96 3.22 2.42 -13.67
N TRP A 97 2.41 1.44 -13.30
CA TRP A 97 1.12 1.17 -13.93
C TRP A 97 -0.02 2.08 -13.43
N ASN A 98 0.22 2.95 -12.45
CA ASN A 98 -0.75 3.93 -11.99
C ASN A 98 -0.13 5.33 -11.87
N GLY A 99 0.02 6.00 -13.02
CA GLY A 99 0.70 7.30 -13.14
C GLY A 99 0.21 8.39 -12.18
N LYS A 100 -1.07 8.36 -11.75
CA LYS A 100 -1.62 9.27 -10.74
C LYS A 100 -0.76 9.31 -9.46
N GLY A 101 -0.14 8.19 -9.07
CA GLY A 101 0.72 8.15 -7.88
C GLY A 101 1.92 9.09 -7.97
N TYR A 102 2.49 9.27 -9.17
CA TYR A 102 3.61 10.20 -9.40
C TYR A 102 3.17 11.66 -9.25
N ASP A 103 1.96 11.99 -9.69
CA ASP A 103 1.37 13.33 -9.52
C ASP A 103 1.06 13.60 -8.05
N MET A 104 0.42 12.65 -7.36
CA MET A 104 0.13 12.76 -5.93
C MET A 104 1.41 12.89 -5.09
N ALA A 105 2.46 12.13 -5.44
CA ALA A 105 3.76 12.23 -4.79
C ALA A 105 4.33 13.65 -4.86
N ARG A 106 4.23 14.31 -6.03
CA ARG A 106 4.71 15.68 -6.24
C ARG A 106 3.85 16.72 -5.53
N GLN A 107 2.53 16.56 -5.62
CA GLN A 107 1.53 17.49 -5.09
C GLN A 107 1.51 17.53 -3.56
N PHE A 108 1.66 16.35 -2.93
CA PHE A 108 1.56 16.17 -1.48
C PHE A 108 2.90 15.81 -0.83
N ARG A 109 4.04 16.03 -1.51
CA ARG A 109 5.38 15.61 -1.09
C ARG A 109 5.74 15.92 0.38
N ARG A 110 5.29 17.05 0.91
CA ARG A 110 5.52 17.46 2.30
C ARG A 110 4.78 16.62 3.35
N LYS A 111 3.81 15.80 2.95
CA LYS A 111 3.09 14.86 3.81
C LYS A 111 3.83 13.52 3.95
N PHE A 112 4.82 13.25 3.10
CA PHE A 112 5.59 12.02 3.14
C PHE A 112 6.98 12.27 3.69
N THR A 113 7.47 11.31 4.47
CA THR A 113 8.90 11.26 4.83
C THR A 113 9.70 10.53 3.75
N HIS A 114 9.06 9.54 3.12
CA HIS A 114 9.68 8.64 2.15
C HIS A 114 8.68 8.32 1.04
N VAL A 115 9.15 8.28 -0.20
CA VAL A 115 8.39 7.81 -1.36
C VAL A 115 9.14 6.62 -1.95
N SER A 116 8.44 5.50 -2.09
CA SER A 116 8.98 4.22 -2.56
C SER A 116 8.39 3.85 -3.92
N PRO A 117 9.03 4.26 -5.02
CA PRO A 117 8.62 3.78 -6.33
C PRO A 117 8.92 2.29 -6.52
N VAL A 118 7.96 1.58 -7.12
CA VAL A 118 8.00 0.13 -7.34
C VAL A 118 8.63 -0.18 -8.70
N TRP A 119 9.95 -0.02 -8.78
CA TRP A 119 10.71 -0.22 -10.04
C TRP A 119 11.46 -1.54 -10.08
N PHE A 120 12.17 -1.88 -8.99
CA PHE A 120 13.25 -2.84 -9.08
C PHE A 120 12.85 -4.26 -8.72
N GLN A 121 13.52 -5.21 -9.37
CA GLN A 121 13.57 -6.61 -8.96
C GLN A 121 15.02 -7.09 -8.92
N LEU A 122 15.40 -7.82 -7.88
CA LEU A 122 16.64 -8.59 -7.85
C LEU A 122 16.31 -10.03 -8.23
N LYS A 123 16.85 -10.48 -9.37
CA LYS A 123 16.54 -11.79 -9.94
C LYS A 123 17.76 -12.42 -10.59
N ARG A 124 17.67 -13.71 -10.93
CA ARG A 124 18.71 -14.41 -11.69
C ARG A 124 18.43 -14.33 -13.20
N VAL A 125 19.44 -13.92 -13.96
CA VAL A 125 19.42 -13.92 -15.44
C VAL A 125 20.69 -14.60 -15.93
N GLY A 126 20.53 -15.70 -16.67
CA GLY A 126 21.66 -16.47 -17.21
C GLY A 126 22.62 -16.98 -16.12
N GLY A 127 22.10 -17.37 -14.96
CA GLY A 127 22.91 -17.88 -13.84
C GLY A 127 23.45 -16.82 -12.88
N ASN A 128 23.36 -15.52 -13.21
CA ASN A 128 23.93 -14.44 -12.40
C ASN A 128 22.85 -13.54 -11.80
N LEU A 129 23.11 -12.98 -10.61
CA LEU A 129 22.23 -12.00 -9.99
C LEU A 129 22.28 -10.68 -10.76
N GLN A 130 21.12 -10.11 -11.04
CA GLN A 130 20.98 -8.82 -11.72
C GLN A 130 19.80 -8.03 -11.16
N VAL A 131 19.95 -6.70 -11.13
CA VAL A 131 18.86 -5.77 -10.84
C VAL A 131 18.16 -5.44 -12.15
N ALA A 132 16.85 -5.64 -12.21
CA ALA A 132 15.98 -5.25 -13.31
C ALA A 132 15.10 -4.06 -12.90
N GLY A 133 14.49 -3.39 -13.89
CA GLY A 133 13.62 -2.23 -13.68
C GLY A 133 14.30 -0.86 -13.80
N GLU A 134 15.60 -0.82 -14.13
CA GLU A 134 16.35 0.45 -14.23
C GLU A 134 15.84 1.41 -15.31
N HIS A 135 15.07 0.93 -16.29
CA HIS A 135 14.46 1.76 -17.33
C HIS A 135 13.26 2.57 -16.82
N ASP A 136 12.71 2.25 -15.65
CA ASP A 136 11.61 2.99 -15.03
C ASP A 136 12.09 4.16 -14.14
N VAL A 137 13.40 4.31 -13.94
CA VAL A 137 13.96 5.37 -13.11
C VAL A 137 13.74 6.74 -13.77
N ASP A 138 13.01 7.61 -13.08
CA ASP A 138 12.72 8.98 -13.53
C ASP A 138 13.42 9.99 -12.60
N VAL A 139 14.65 10.39 -12.97
CA VAL A 139 15.46 11.32 -12.20
C VAL A 139 14.78 12.70 -12.04
N PRO A 140 14.25 13.34 -13.10
CA PRO A 140 13.50 14.60 -12.94
C PRO A 140 12.33 14.50 -11.95
N TRP A 141 11.59 13.39 -11.97
CA TRP A 141 10.52 13.17 -10.99
C TRP A 141 11.07 13.02 -9.57
N MET A 142 12.13 12.23 -9.37
CA MET A 142 12.76 12.07 -8.06
C MET A 142 13.20 13.42 -7.47
N ASP A 143 13.85 14.26 -8.28
CA ASP A 143 14.28 15.59 -7.85
C ASP A 143 13.09 16.45 -7.43
N SER A 144 11.96 16.37 -8.15
CA SER A 144 10.74 17.11 -7.79
C SER A 144 10.11 16.65 -6.47
N VAL A 145 10.21 15.36 -6.12
CA VAL A 145 9.74 14.83 -4.84
C VAL A 145 10.64 15.30 -3.68
N ARG A 146 11.95 15.37 -3.92
CA ARG A 146 12.95 15.78 -2.92
C ARG A 146 12.94 17.25 -2.54
N GLN A 147 12.37 18.13 -3.37
CA GLN A 147 12.39 19.59 -3.18
C GLN A 147 12.01 20.03 -1.76
N ASP A 148 11.16 19.25 -1.08
CA ASP A 148 10.69 19.55 0.28
C ASP A 148 11.00 18.45 1.31
N GLY A 149 12.04 17.66 1.08
CA GLY A 149 12.66 16.81 2.11
C GLY A 149 12.21 15.34 2.15
N ALA A 150 11.28 14.92 1.29
CA ALA A 150 10.95 13.50 1.16
C ALA A 150 12.11 12.73 0.51
N GLN A 151 12.47 11.57 1.08
CA GLN A 151 13.49 10.68 0.53
C GLN A 151 12.89 9.73 -0.51
N VAL A 152 13.62 9.45 -1.59
CA VAL A 152 13.22 8.45 -2.59
C VAL A 152 13.91 7.13 -2.26
N VAL A 153 13.12 6.15 -1.82
CA VAL A 153 13.58 4.82 -1.36
C VAL A 153 12.90 3.70 -2.15
N PRO A 154 13.33 3.42 -3.40
CA PRO A 154 12.62 2.49 -4.28
C PRO A 154 12.50 1.09 -3.70
N ARG A 155 11.40 0.41 -4.06
CA ARG A 155 11.19 -0.98 -3.67
C ARG A 155 11.98 -1.92 -4.56
N VAL A 156 12.72 -2.85 -3.97
CA VAL A 156 13.33 -4.02 -4.62
C VAL A 156 12.58 -5.26 -4.20
N LEU A 157 11.98 -5.96 -5.16
CA LEU A 157 11.47 -7.31 -4.95
C LEU A 157 12.58 -8.34 -5.15
N LEU A 158 12.77 -9.20 -4.17
CA LEU A 158 13.58 -10.40 -4.30
C LEU A 158 12.65 -11.51 -4.83
N GLU A 159 12.82 -11.86 -6.11
CA GLU A 159 11.86 -12.71 -6.84
C GLU A 159 12.04 -14.21 -6.54
N ALA A 160 10.92 -14.94 -6.43
CA ALA A 160 10.82 -16.20 -5.69
C ALA A 160 11.31 -17.48 -6.36
N HIS A 161 11.73 -17.46 -7.62
CA HIS A 161 12.12 -18.71 -8.30
C HIS A 161 13.59 -19.09 -8.10
N ASP A 162 14.50 -18.13 -7.89
CA ASP A 162 15.95 -18.41 -7.78
C ASP A 162 16.71 -17.32 -7.02
N THR A 163 16.40 -17.20 -5.73
CA THR A 163 17.09 -16.29 -4.80
C THR A 163 17.44 -16.96 -3.47
N SER A 164 17.20 -18.28 -3.35
CA SER A 164 17.57 -19.06 -2.16
C SER A 164 19.07 -19.03 -1.89
N GLY A 165 19.88 -18.92 -2.95
CA GLY A 165 21.33 -18.73 -2.89
C GLY A 165 21.75 -17.48 -2.11
N ILE A 166 20.98 -16.39 -2.16
CA ILE A 166 21.25 -15.17 -1.37
C ILE A 166 21.22 -15.47 0.14
N VAL A 167 20.37 -16.40 0.57
CA VAL A 167 20.28 -16.80 1.98
C VAL A 167 21.25 -17.94 2.31
N SER A 168 21.58 -18.82 1.36
CA SER A 168 22.40 -20.01 1.62
C SER A 168 23.89 -19.84 1.32
N SER A 169 24.31 -18.80 0.60
CA SER A 169 25.68 -18.57 0.14
C SER A 169 26.17 -17.16 0.48
N ASP A 170 27.26 -17.06 1.24
CA ASP A 170 27.88 -15.77 1.58
C ASP A 170 28.38 -14.99 0.35
N LYS A 171 28.77 -15.69 -0.70
CA LYS A 171 29.18 -15.08 -1.96
C LYS A 171 27.99 -14.39 -2.62
N GLU A 172 26.86 -15.08 -2.74
CA GLU A 172 25.66 -14.51 -3.36
C GLU A 172 25.02 -13.42 -2.48
N ALA A 173 25.03 -13.59 -1.15
CA ALA A 173 24.63 -12.54 -0.21
C ALA A 173 25.43 -11.25 -0.43
N SER A 174 26.76 -11.37 -0.56
CA SER A 174 27.65 -10.22 -0.80
C SER A 174 27.43 -9.61 -2.18
N GLU A 175 27.19 -10.42 -3.20
CA GLU A 175 26.87 -9.96 -4.55
C GLU A 175 25.54 -9.20 -4.60
N ALA A 176 24.50 -9.71 -3.94
CA ALA A 176 23.20 -9.05 -3.80
C ALA A 176 23.34 -7.68 -3.11
N ILE A 177 24.07 -7.62 -1.99
CA ILE A 177 24.34 -6.36 -1.27
C ILE A 177 25.08 -5.38 -2.18
N ARG A 178 26.13 -5.84 -2.88
CA ARG A 178 26.88 -4.99 -3.81
C ARG A 178 25.99 -4.43 -4.92
N LEU A 179 25.17 -5.27 -5.54
CA LEU A 179 24.25 -4.85 -6.62
C LEU A 179 23.25 -3.80 -6.14
N ILE A 180 22.70 -3.97 -4.93
CA ILE A 180 21.79 -2.99 -4.30
C ILE A 180 22.50 -1.66 -4.06
N LEU A 181 23.71 -1.69 -3.47
CA LEU A 181 24.49 -0.48 -3.20
C LEU A 181 24.91 0.24 -4.49
N ASP A 182 25.35 -0.50 -5.50
CA ASP A 182 25.73 0.06 -6.79
C ASP A 182 24.53 0.70 -7.49
N THR A 183 23.33 0.12 -7.35
CA THR A 183 22.08 0.71 -7.85
C THR A 183 21.78 2.03 -7.13
N CYS A 184 21.89 2.07 -5.79
CA CYS A 184 21.69 3.30 -5.02
C CYS A 184 22.67 4.41 -5.45
N LYS A 185 23.94 4.07 -5.65
CA LYS A 185 24.98 5.02 -6.08
C LYS A 185 24.73 5.53 -7.49
N ARG A 186 24.43 4.62 -8.43
CA ARG A 186 24.27 4.94 -9.86
C ARG A 186 23.08 5.85 -10.13
N HIS A 187 21.97 5.61 -9.43
CA HIS A 187 20.72 6.34 -9.63
C HIS A 187 20.48 7.43 -8.60
N HIS A 188 21.47 7.72 -7.74
CA HIS A 188 21.36 8.65 -6.63
C HIS A 188 20.09 8.42 -5.82
N LEU A 189 19.93 7.23 -5.25
CA LEU A 189 18.78 6.87 -4.40
C LEU A 189 19.06 7.24 -2.95
N ASP A 190 18.01 7.50 -2.16
CA ASP A 190 18.15 7.82 -0.73
C ASP A 190 18.14 6.57 0.17
N GLY A 191 17.98 5.39 -0.43
CA GLY A 191 17.81 4.13 0.29
C GLY A 191 16.94 3.17 -0.50
N MET A 192 16.51 2.09 0.14
CA MET A 192 15.63 1.08 -0.49
C MET A 192 14.60 0.52 0.48
N VAL A 193 13.49 0.07 -0.09
CA VAL A 193 12.54 -0.83 0.56
C VAL A 193 12.77 -2.24 0.01
N LEU A 194 13.14 -3.22 0.84
CA LEU A 194 13.28 -4.60 0.40
C LEU A 194 11.99 -5.39 0.65
N GLU A 195 11.51 -6.09 -0.38
CA GLU A 195 10.46 -7.10 -0.26
C GLU A 195 11.06 -8.48 -0.54
N ALA A 196 11.29 -9.24 0.52
CA ALA A 196 11.88 -10.59 0.44
C ALA A 196 11.17 -11.61 1.33
N TRP A 197 10.56 -11.18 2.43
CA TRP A 197 9.97 -12.07 3.43
C TRP A 197 8.79 -12.88 2.89
N SER A 198 7.89 -12.25 2.14
CA SER A 198 6.74 -12.89 1.47
C SER A 198 7.22 -13.97 0.49
N THR A 199 8.23 -13.63 -0.32
CA THR A 199 8.90 -14.58 -1.23
C THR A 199 9.49 -15.79 -0.49
N TRP A 200 10.30 -15.57 0.55
CA TRP A 200 10.92 -16.65 1.32
C TRP A 200 9.89 -17.50 2.07
N THR A 201 8.76 -16.90 2.45
CA THR A 201 7.61 -17.61 3.01
C THR A 201 6.99 -18.55 1.97
N ALA A 202 6.71 -18.04 0.77
CA ALA A 202 6.08 -18.80 -0.31
C ALA A 202 6.92 -20.01 -0.78
N THR A 203 8.25 -19.89 -0.73
CA THR A 203 9.17 -20.99 -1.07
C THR A 203 9.45 -21.95 0.08
N GLY A 204 8.91 -21.69 1.27
CA GLY A 204 9.17 -22.48 2.48
C GLY A 204 10.57 -22.29 3.07
N LEU A 205 11.37 -21.34 2.56
CA LEU A 205 12.74 -21.09 2.99
C LEU A 205 12.83 -20.77 4.50
N LEU A 206 11.84 -20.03 5.03
CA LEU A 206 11.81 -19.61 6.43
C LEU A 206 11.38 -20.72 7.40
N ALA A 207 10.96 -21.90 6.92
CA ALA A 207 10.53 -23.00 7.77
C ALA A 207 11.71 -23.66 8.52
N SER A 208 12.93 -23.59 7.99
CA SER A 208 14.14 -24.07 8.66
C SER A 208 14.71 -22.99 9.58
N PRO A 209 14.95 -23.26 10.88
CA PRO A 209 15.59 -22.30 11.78
C PRO A 209 16.95 -21.81 11.28
N SER A 210 17.73 -22.70 10.66
CA SER A 210 19.04 -22.35 10.09
C SER A 210 18.93 -21.38 8.91
N SER A 211 17.95 -21.59 8.03
CA SER A 211 17.71 -20.69 6.88
C SER A 211 17.11 -19.36 7.33
N ARG A 212 16.22 -19.37 8.32
CA ARG A 212 15.70 -18.15 8.94
C ARG A 212 16.83 -17.32 9.58
N ALA A 213 17.72 -17.94 10.35
CA ALA A 213 18.86 -17.26 10.93
C ALA A 213 19.78 -16.63 9.86
N ARG A 214 20.04 -17.36 8.76
CA ARG A 214 20.79 -16.79 7.63
C ARG A 214 20.05 -15.67 6.91
N ALA A 215 18.73 -15.75 6.78
CA ALA A 215 17.92 -14.67 6.19
C ALA A 215 18.01 -13.39 7.04
N LEU A 216 17.89 -13.52 8.37
CA LEU A 216 18.08 -12.40 9.30
C LEU A 216 19.50 -11.83 9.21
N ALA A 217 20.53 -12.69 9.14
CA ALA A 217 21.92 -12.25 8.98
C ALA A 217 22.16 -11.50 7.67
N PHE A 218 21.54 -11.94 6.56
CA PHE A 218 21.58 -11.22 5.29
C PHE A 218 20.92 -9.84 5.40
N LEU A 219 19.73 -9.75 6.01
CA LEU A 219 19.02 -8.48 6.22
C LEU A 219 19.83 -7.52 7.09
N ALA A 220 20.44 -8.00 8.18
CA ALA A 220 21.31 -7.20 9.04
C ALA A 220 22.53 -6.67 8.27
N ARG A 221 23.24 -7.54 7.53
CA ARG A 221 24.38 -7.15 6.69
C ARG A 221 24.02 -6.12 5.63
N LEU A 222 22.85 -6.25 5.00
CA LEU A 222 22.36 -5.27 4.04
C LEU A 222 22.11 -3.91 4.72
N GLY A 223 21.41 -3.91 5.87
CA GLY A 223 21.13 -2.71 6.64
C GLY A 223 22.40 -1.98 7.09
N ASP A 224 23.39 -2.72 7.58
CA ASP A 224 24.68 -2.15 7.99
C ASP A 224 25.46 -1.58 6.80
N ALA A 225 25.45 -2.27 5.66
CA ALA A 225 26.14 -1.80 4.46
C ALA A 225 25.49 -0.55 3.87
N LEU A 226 24.15 -0.44 3.90
CA LEU A 226 23.41 0.77 3.53
C LEU A 226 23.74 1.92 4.50
N ARG A 227 23.70 1.66 5.81
CA ARG A 227 24.01 2.65 6.86
C ARG A 227 25.44 3.19 6.75
N ALA A 228 26.41 2.34 6.42
CA ALA A 228 27.82 2.72 6.24
C ALA A 228 28.09 3.46 4.92
N THR A 229 27.14 3.44 3.98
CA THR A 229 27.29 4.10 2.68
C THR A 229 26.73 5.53 2.76
N PRO A 230 27.52 6.56 2.41
CA PRO A 230 27.01 7.94 2.31
C PRO A 230 25.87 8.04 1.31
N ASN A 231 24.84 8.81 1.62
CA ASN A 231 23.73 9.02 0.69
C ASN A 231 24.21 9.86 -0.52
N PRO A 232 24.14 9.33 -1.76
CA PRO A 232 24.61 10.04 -2.96
C PRO A 232 23.81 11.31 -3.30
N SER A 233 22.55 11.40 -2.83
CA SER A 233 21.67 12.56 -3.06
C SER A 233 21.82 13.64 -1.98
N SER A 234 22.33 13.26 -0.81
CA SER A 234 22.51 14.15 0.33
C SER A 234 23.66 13.63 1.21
N PRO A 235 24.92 14.05 0.98
CA PRO A 235 26.09 13.49 1.68
C PRO A 235 26.06 13.63 3.22
N ALA A 236 25.21 14.51 3.76
CA ALA A 236 24.99 14.67 5.20
C ALA A 236 24.10 13.57 5.82
N THR A 237 23.47 12.73 4.99
CA THR A 237 22.61 11.63 5.43
C THR A 237 23.18 10.30 4.95
N ARG A 238 22.64 9.21 5.52
CA ARG A 238 22.96 7.82 5.13
C ARG A 238 21.84 7.26 4.26
N LEU A 239 22.12 6.16 3.57
CA LEU A 239 21.05 5.42 2.90
C LEU A 239 20.09 4.81 3.92
N SER A 240 18.79 4.97 3.67
CA SER A 240 17.72 4.40 4.49
C SER A 240 17.39 2.97 4.07
N PHE A 241 17.06 2.12 5.03
CA PHE A 241 16.65 0.73 4.79
C PHE A 241 15.28 0.42 5.39
N PHE A 242 14.33 0.05 4.53
CA PHE A 242 13.02 -0.43 4.95
C PHE A 242 12.81 -1.90 4.56
N LEU A 243 12.07 -2.64 5.37
CA LEU A 243 11.72 -4.03 5.12
C LEU A 243 10.21 -4.20 5.06
N VAL A 244 9.69 -4.82 4.00
CA VAL A 244 8.28 -5.25 3.94
C VAL A 244 8.09 -6.50 4.80
N ILE A 245 7.12 -6.46 5.72
CA ILE A 245 6.79 -7.57 6.60
C ILE A 245 5.30 -7.93 6.54
N PRO A 246 4.95 -9.23 6.58
CA PRO A 246 3.55 -9.67 6.60
C PRO A 246 2.90 -9.44 7.97
N PRO A 247 1.56 -9.37 8.02
CA PRO A 247 0.83 -9.33 9.29
C PRO A 247 0.92 -10.66 10.04
N ASN A 248 0.90 -10.61 11.37
CA ASN A 248 0.94 -11.80 12.24
C ASN A 248 -0.01 -11.66 13.45
N ALA A 249 -1.27 -11.30 13.21
CA ALA A 249 -2.28 -11.15 14.26
C ALA A 249 -2.47 -12.41 15.13
N ALA A 250 -2.27 -13.60 14.55
CA ALA A 250 -2.45 -14.88 15.26
C ALA A 250 -1.56 -15.01 16.49
N ALA A 251 -0.40 -14.33 16.51
CA ALA A 251 0.50 -14.34 17.66
C ALA A 251 -0.03 -13.56 18.88
N ALA A 252 -1.03 -12.68 18.72
CA ALA A 252 -1.65 -11.93 19.82
C ALA A 252 -2.91 -12.60 20.40
N LEU A 253 -3.39 -13.70 19.82
CA LEU A 253 -4.58 -14.41 20.31
C LEU A 253 -4.27 -15.25 21.56
N PRO A 254 -5.27 -15.49 22.45
CA PRO A 254 -5.11 -16.37 23.60
C PRO A 254 -4.59 -17.77 23.20
N PRO A 255 -3.81 -18.48 24.05
CA PRO A 255 -3.26 -19.79 23.71
C PRO A 255 -4.28 -20.83 23.23
N SER A 256 -5.53 -20.75 23.71
CA SER A 256 -6.64 -21.62 23.30
C SER A 256 -7.13 -21.37 21.87
N GLN A 257 -6.86 -20.19 21.32
CA GLN A 257 -7.26 -19.75 19.97
C GLN A 257 -6.04 -19.58 19.05
N GLN A 258 -4.84 -19.57 19.63
CA GLN A 258 -3.58 -19.50 18.93
C GLN A 258 -3.36 -20.83 18.19
N ARG A 259 -3.72 -20.86 16.90
CA ARG A 259 -3.15 -21.86 16.00
C ARG A 259 -1.63 -21.67 16.01
N ARG A 260 -0.84 -22.77 15.97
CA ARG A 260 0.62 -22.68 15.86
C ARG A 260 0.96 -21.62 14.81
N ALA A 261 1.63 -20.55 15.23
CA ALA A 261 2.06 -19.51 14.31
C ALA A 261 2.82 -20.20 13.18
N PRO A 262 2.48 -19.93 11.91
CA PRO A 262 3.19 -20.56 10.81
C PRO A 262 4.69 -20.28 10.98
N ALA A 263 5.55 -21.29 10.74
CA ALA A 263 7.00 -21.16 10.94
C ALA A 263 7.63 -20.00 10.12
N HIS A 264 6.90 -19.49 9.14
CA HIS A 264 7.28 -18.39 8.27
C HIS A 264 6.75 -17.00 8.69
N ALA A 265 5.92 -16.88 9.72
CA ALA A 265 5.42 -15.58 10.18
C ALA A 265 6.56 -14.68 10.68
N PHE A 266 6.48 -13.37 10.46
CA PHE A 266 7.40 -12.40 11.07
C PHE A 266 6.98 -12.15 12.53
N THR A 267 7.92 -12.15 13.47
CA THR A 267 7.64 -12.11 14.91
C THR A 267 8.34 -10.95 15.61
N ALA A 268 7.95 -10.67 16.86
CA ALA A 268 8.65 -9.72 17.71
C ALA A 268 10.14 -10.06 17.91
N ALA A 269 10.51 -11.34 17.90
CA ALA A 269 11.91 -11.75 18.01
C ALA A 269 12.72 -11.38 16.76
N ASP A 270 12.13 -11.48 15.56
CA ASP A 270 12.81 -11.01 14.33
C ASP A 270 12.89 -9.48 14.30
N LEU A 271 11.86 -8.80 14.78
CA LEU A 271 11.87 -7.35 14.94
C LEU A 271 13.02 -6.92 15.86
N LEU A 272 13.16 -7.58 17.01
CA LEU A 272 14.25 -7.34 17.96
C LEU A 272 15.63 -7.69 17.37
N ALA A 273 15.73 -8.71 16.51
CA ALA A 273 16.98 -9.04 15.84
C ALA A 273 17.38 -8.01 14.78
N LEU A 274 16.42 -7.27 14.22
CA LEU A 274 16.64 -6.39 13.07
C LEU A 274 16.53 -4.89 13.37
N HIS A 275 15.95 -4.47 14.50
CA HIS A 275 15.65 -3.05 14.74
C HIS A 275 16.88 -2.14 14.67
N ALA A 276 18.06 -2.62 15.06
CA ALA A 276 19.29 -1.83 14.99
C ALA A 276 19.81 -1.64 13.55
N HIS A 277 19.37 -2.48 12.62
CA HIS A 277 19.86 -2.53 11.24
C HIS A 277 18.87 -1.93 10.23
N VAL A 278 17.58 -1.89 10.57
CA VAL A 278 16.46 -1.43 9.72
C VAL A 278 15.90 -0.10 10.23
N ASP A 279 15.58 0.82 9.31
CA ASP A 279 15.01 2.13 9.62
C ASP A 279 13.48 2.12 9.71
N GLY A 280 12.83 1.21 8.99
CA GLY A 280 11.41 0.95 9.17
C GLY A 280 10.93 -0.38 8.61
N PHE A 281 9.85 -0.89 9.19
CA PHE A 281 9.20 -2.13 8.81
C PHE A 281 7.82 -1.79 8.24
N SER A 282 7.69 -1.91 6.91
CA SER A 282 6.41 -1.70 6.21
C SER A 282 5.51 -2.90 6.45
N LEU A 283 4.58 -2.76 7.40
CA LEU A 283 3.69 -3.84 7.83
C LEU A 283 2.45 -3.86 6.94
N MET A 284 2.23 -4.97 6.24
CA MET A 284 1.10 -5.13 5.32
C MET A 284 -0.21 -5.45 6.07
N THR A 285 -0.69 -4.52 6.88
CA THR A 285 -1.98 -4.61 7.60
C THR A 285 -3.17 -4.28 6.71
N TYR A 286 -3.27 -4.95 5.56
CA TYR A 286 -4.39 -4.92 4.62
C TYR A 286 -4.48 -6.28 3.90
N ASP A 287 -5.44 -6.44 2.98
CA ASP A 287 -5.77 -7.72 2.31
C ASP A 287 -6.21 -8.82 3.29
N PHE A 288 -6.99 -8.44 4.31
CA PHE A 288 -7.50 -9.36 5.31
C PHE A 288 -8.49 -10.39 4.74
N SER A 289 -9.48 -9.93 3.96
CA SER A 289 -10.54 -10.78 3.43
C SER A 289 -10.16 -11.42 2.09
N PRO A 290 -10.15 -12.76 1.98
CA PRO A 290 -9.90 -13.45 0.72
C PRO A 290 -11.17 -13.47 -0.17
N PRO A 291 -11.04 -13.77 -1.48
CA PRO A 291 -12.18 -13.88 -2.40
C PRO A 291 -13.24 -14.91 -1.99
N SER A 292 -12.83 -15.98 -1.30
CA SER A 292 -13.73 -17.01 -0.79
C SER A 292 -14.56 -16.56 0.43
N HIS A 293 -14.13 -15.49 1.11
CA HIS A 293 -14.81 -14.91 2.27
C HIS A 293 -14.78 -13.37 2.18
N PRO A 294 -15.61 -12.78 1.29
CA PRO A 294 -15.70 -11.33 1.11
C PRO A 294 -15.93 -10.58 2.43
N GLY A 295 -15.26 -9.44 2.58
CA GLY A 295 -15.30 -8.69 3.83
C GLY A 295 -14.37 -7.47 3.83
N PRO A 296 -14.16 -6.86 5.01
CA PRO A 296 -13.35 -5.66 5.17
C PRO A 296 -11.90 -5.87 4.71
N THR A 297 -11.28 -4.81 4.20
CA THR A 297 -9.92 -4.91 3.65
C THR A 297 -8.86 -4.97 4.75
N ALA A 298 -9.07 -4.25 5.86
CA ALA A 298 -8.09 -4.09 6.92
C ALA A 298 -8.74 -3.87 8.31
N PRO A 299 -9.64 -4.73 8.81
CA PRO A 299 -10.46 -4.44 9.99
C PRO A 299 -9.64 -3.96 11.20
N LEU A 300 -10.06 -2.86 11.83
CA LEU A 300 -9.26 -2.17 12.86
C LEU A 300 -8.84 -3.08 14.04
N PRO A 301 -9.71 -3.96 14.59
CA PRO A 301 -9.30 -4.89 15.63
C PRO A 301 -8.15 -5.83 15.20
N TRP A 302 -8.13 -6.24 13.93
CA TRP A 302 -7.06 -7.09 13.39
C TRP A 302 -5.74 -6.32 13.21
N VAL A 303 -5.80 -5.06 12.77
CA VAL A 303 -4.63 -4.16 12.71
C VAL A 303 -4.01 -4.02 14.11
N ARG A 304 -4.86 -3.80 15.13
CA ARG A 304 -4.44 -3.71 16.53
C ARG A 304 -3.77 -5.00 17.04
N LEU A 305 -4.34 -6.16 16.72
CA LEU A 305 -3.74 -7.46 17.05
C LEU A 305 -2.37 -7.65 16.38
N CYS A 306 -2.19 -7.17 15.15
CA CYS A 306 -0.89 -7.21 14.47
C CYS A 306 0.17 -6.38 15.21
N LEU A 307 -0.19 -5.18 15.69
CA LEU A 307 0.70 -4.34 16.49
C LEU A 307 1.03 -4.97 17.84
N GLN A 308 0.04 -5.53 18.54
CA GLN A 308 0.24 -6.27 19.79
C GLN A 308 1.20 -7.45 19.63
N ALA A 309 1.06 -8.22 18.56
CA ALA A 309 1.90 -9.36 18.26
C ALA A 309 3.37 -8.98 18.02
N LEU A 310 3.61 -7.82 17.39
CA LEU A 310 4.95 -7.36 17.01
C LEU A 310 5.65 -6.53 18.09
N LEU A 311 4.89 -5.83 18.93
CA LEU A 311 5.39 -4.87 19.90
C LEU A 311 5.00 -5.26 21.34
N PRO A 312 5.42 -6.45 21.83
CA PRO A 312 5.14 -6.85 23.20
C PRO A 312 5.79 -5.83 24.16
N GLY A 313 5.02 -5.36 25.14
CA GLY A 313 5.49 -4.38 26.13
C GLY A 313 5.28 -2.91 25.73
N VAL A 314 4.86 -2.61 24.50
CA VAL A 314 4.40 -1.26 24.14
C VAL A 314 2.97 -1.06 24.65
N ARG A 315 2.77 0.01 25.42
CA ARG A 315 1.44 0.44 25.88
C ARG A 315 0.94 1.59 25.01
N PRO A 316 -0.16 1.43 24.24
CA PRO A 316 -0.66 2.49 23.38
C PRO A 316 -1.24 3.67 24.19
N GLN A 317 -0.97 4.88 23.72
CA GLN A 317 -1.40 6.16 24.29
C GLN A 317 -2.44 6.81 23.38
N TYR A 318 -3.72 6.63 23.69
CA TYR A 318 -4.82 7.13 22.85
C TYR A 318 -5.24 8.58 23.12
N GLU A 319 -4.84 9.13 24.27
CA GLU A 319 -5.06 10.54 24.63
C GLU A 319 -4.11 11.42 23.80
N GLY A 320 -4.65 12.45 23.16
CA GLY A 320 -3.89 13.30 22.23
C GLY A 320 -3.43 12.63 20.92
N ALA A 321 -3.59 11.31 20.76
CA ALA A 321 -3.17 10.60 19.54
C ALA A 321 -3.89 11.13 18.32
N TYR A 322 -3.11 11.48 17.28
CA TYR A 322 -3.61 12.06 16.03
C TYR A 322 -4.50 13.31 16.22
N GLY A 323 -4.28 14.05 17.31
CA GLY A 323 -4.90 15.35 17.60
C GLY A 323 -6.36 15.28 18.01
N GLU A 324 -6.65 15.42 19.31
CA GLU A 324 -8.03 15.57 19.85
C GLU A 324 -8.79 16.77 19.25
N ALA A 325 -8.08 17.74 18.65
CA ALA A 325 -8.64 18.99 18.11
C ALA A 325 -9.21 18.90 16.68
N MET A 326 -9.28 17.71 16.06
CA MET A 326 -9.63 17.55 14.64
C MET A 326 -11.15 17.59 14.35
N GLY A 327 -11.99 18.02 15.31
CA GLY A 327 -13.43 18.30 15.11
C GLY A 327 -14.28 17.08 14.71
N LEU A 328 -13.79 15.88 15.01
CA LEU A 328 -14.36 14.59 14.61
C LEU A 328 -15.60 14.22 15.43
N GLY A 329 -16.49 13.40 14.87
CA GLY A 329 -17.64 12.84 15.57
C GLY A 329 -17.23 12.26 16.92
N ALA A 330 -17.74 12.85 17.99
CA ALA A 330 -17.25 12.62 19.34
C ALA A 330 -17.46 11.16 19.79
N GLU A 331 -18.48 10.47 19.26
CA GLU A 331 -18.93 9.18 19.75
C GLU A 331 -18.02 8.02 19.33
N GLU A 332 -17.69 7.87 18.04
CA GLU A 332 -16.81 6.78 17.58
C GLU A 332 -15.40 6.93 18.16
N TRP A 333 -14.93 8.17 18.29
CA TRP A 333 -13.62 8.45 18.88
C TRP A 333 -13.60 8.18 20.38
N GLN A 334 -14.64 8.57 21.12
CA GLN A 334 -14.78 8.26 22.54
C GLN A 334 -14.92 6.75 22.75
N GLU A 335 -15.66 6.05 21.89
CA GLU A 335 -15.80 4.60 21.94
C GLU A 335 -14.44 3.91 21.75
N GLU A 336 -13.67 4.29 20.73
CA GLU A 336 -12.32 3.72 20.54
C GLU A 336 -11.37 4.12 21.67
N THR A 337 -11.50 5.32 22.25
CA THR A 337 -10.75 5.70 23.45
C THR A 337 -11.09 4.79 24.63
N ARG A 338 -12.38 4.48 24.82
CA ARG A 338 -12.88 3.58 25.87
C ARG A 338 -12.36 2.16 25.66
N ARG A 339 -12.52 1.61 24.45
CA ARG A 339 -12.02 0.27 24.09
C ARG A 339 -10.50 0.18 24.24
N GLY A 340 -9.78 1.19 23.78
CA GLY A 340 -8.33 1.31 23.96
C GLY A 340 -7.90 1.36 25.43
N ARG A 341 -8.70 1.96 26.31
CA ARG A 341 -8.49 1.91 27.77
C ARG A 341 -8.82 0.55 28.37
N GLU A 342 -9.87 -0.12 27.92
CA GLU A 342 -10.22 -1.48 28.39
C GLU A 342 -9.13 -2.50 28.05
N LEU A 343 -8.51 -2.37 26.88
CA LEU A 343 -7.30 -3.12 26.50
C LEU A 343 -6.13 -2.94 27.49
N ARG A 344 -6.05 -1.82 28.21
CA ARG A 344 -5.06 -1.62 29.29
C ARG A 344 -5.30 -2.53 30.50
N SER A 345 -6.52 -3.00 30.71
CA SER A 345 -6.88 -3.83 31.86
C SER A 345 -6.74 -5.34 31.62
N VAL A 346 -6.68 -5.78 30.36
CA VAL A 346 -6.64 -7.21 29.99
C VAL A 346 -5.20 -7.72 29.76
N GLY A 347 -4.21 -6.83 29.63
CA GLY A 347 -2.80 -7.18 29.43
C GLY A 347 -1.95 -7.10 30.69
N GLY A 348 -2.01 -8.14 31.53
CA GLY A 348 -0.97 -8.50 32.49
C GLY A 348 -0.86 -7.61 33.73
N GLY A 349 -1.19 -8.20 34.88
CA GLY A 349 -0.59 -7.78 36.15
C GLY A 349 0.93 -7.82 36.04
N GLU A 350 1.59 -7.05 36.90
CA GLU A 350 3.03 -7.11 37.14
C GLU A 350 3.41 -8.52 37.65
N GLU A 351 3.46 -9.51 36.77
CA GLU A 351 4.16 -10.75 37.05
C GLU A 351 5.59 -10.58 36.52
N GLU A 352 6.49 -10.27 37.45
CA GLU A 352 7.92 -10.50 37.34
C GLU A 352 8.17 -12.01 37.13
N GLY A 353 7.95 -12.49 35.91
CA GLY A 353 8.27 -13.84 35.49
C GLY A 353 9.76 -13.95 35.17
N GLU A 354 10.51 -14.65 36.02
CA GLU A 354 11.88 -15.07 35.76
C GLU A 354 11.96 -15.82 34.41
N GLY A 355 12.66 -15.25 33.42
CA GLY A 355 13.16 -15.99 32.25
C GLY A 355 12.80 -15.46 30.86
N GLY A 356 11.92 -14.46 30.72
CA GLY A 356 11.69 -13.77 29.45
C GLY A 356 12.49 -12.48 29.40
N ALA A 357 13.33 -12.26 28.39
CA ALA A 357 14.03 -10.98 28.22
C ALA A 357 13.00 -9.84 28.09
N VAL A 358 12.72 -9.14 29.18
CA VAL A 358 11.85 -7.96 29.19
C VAL A 358 12.53 -6.91 28.32
N VAL A 359 11.98 -6.66 27.13
CA VAL A 359 12.42 -5.54 26.30
C VAL A 359 12.19 -4.29 27.13
N ARG A 360 13.27 -3.62 27.53
CA ARG A 360 13.20 -2.37 28.31
C ARG A 360 12.30 -1.39 27.56
N GLY A 361 11.44 -0.65 28.29
CA GLY A 361 10.41 0.20 27.68
C GLY A 361 10.93 1.21 26.65
N GLU A 362 12.19 1.63 26.73
CA GLU A 362 12.83 2.50 25.73
C GLU A 362 13.05 1.78 24.39
N VAL A 363 13.58 0.56 24.40
CA VAL A 363 13.80 -0.25 23.19
C VAL A 363 12.46 -0.57 22.53
N ALA A 364 11.44 -0.89 23.33
CA ALA A 364 10.09 -1.14 22.82
C ALA A 364 9.50 0.09 22.11
N ARG A 365 9.71 1.30 22.65
CA ARG A 365 9.29 2.56 22.01
C ARG A 365 10.08 2.87 20.74
N GLU A 366 11.39 2.63 20.74
CA GLU A 366 12.23 2.79 19.54
C GLU A 366 11.75 1.86 18.42
N MET A 367 11.51 0.58 18.74
CA MET A 367 10.98 -0.41 17.81
C MET A 367 9.60 0.00 17.28
N ALA A 368 8.72 0.51 18.14
CA ALA A 368 7.40 1.00 17.73
C ALA A 368 7.51 2.10 16.67
N GLY A 369 8.41 3.08 16.87
CA GLY A 369 8.69 4.15 15.91
C GLY A 369 9.19 3.68 14.54
N LYS A 370 9.66 2.42 14.45
CA LYS A 370 10.11 1.79 13.20
C LYS A 370 9.04 0.93 12.55
N VAL A 371 7.96 0.55 13.24
CA VAL A 371 6.86 -0.18 12.60
C VAL A 371 5.97 0.81 11.85
N LEU A 372 5.66 0.53 10.58
CA LEU A 372 4.81 1.36 9.74
C LEU A 372 3.51 0.61 9.46
N VAL A 373 2.38 1.09 10.01
CA VAL A 373 1.05 0.51 9.78
C VAL A 373 0.65 0.73 8.33
N GLY A 374 0.35 -0.37 7.64
CA GLY A 374 -0.10 -0.38 6.26
C GLY A 374 -1.51 0.18 6.11
N LEU A 375 -1.67 1.13 5.20
CA LEU A 375 -2.94 1.68 4.74
C LEU A 375 -3.13 1.34 3.27
N ASN A 376 -4.22 0.66 2.95
CA ASN A 376 -4.66 0.46 1.57
C ASN A 376 -5.40 1.72 1.08
N PHE A 377 -5.03 2.22 -0.10
CA PHE A 377 -5.74 3.27 -0.85
C PHE A 377 -6.58 2.68 -2.00
N TYR A 378 -6.68 1.35 -2.04
CA TYR A 378 -7.55 0.58 -2.90
C TYR A 378 -8.54 -0.22 -2.06
N GLY A 379 -9.48 -0.86 -2.73
CA GLY A 379 -10.44 -1.77 -2.12
C GLY A 379 -10.72 -2.98 -3.02
N TYR A 380 -11.83 -3.66 -2.76
CA TYR A 380 -12.26 -4.82 -3.54
C TYR A 380 -13.75 -4.79 -3.84
N ASP A 381 -14.09 -5.29 -5.02
CA ASP A 381 -15.45 -5.55 -5.47
C ASP A 381 -15.65 -7.06 -5.63
N PHE A 382 -16.37 -7.66 -4.69
CA PHE A 382 -16.65 -9.09 -4.63
C PHE A 382 -18.00 -9.43 -5.26
N GLY A 383 -18.02 -10.54 -6.00
CA GLY A 383 -19.17 -11.19 -6.59
C GLY A 383 -19.28 -12.66 -6.19
N PRO A 384 -20.24 -13.40 -6.76
CA PRO A 384 -20.43 -14.82 -6.48
C PRO A 384 -19.29 -15.68 -7.07
N HIS A 385 -19.12 -16.90 -6.54
CA HIS A 385 -18.14 -17.89 -7.03
C HIS A 385 -16.69 -17.40 -7.03
N GLU A 386 -16.29 -16.69 -5.98
CA GLU A 386 -14.94 -16.12 -5.83
C GLU A 386 -14.55 -15.11 -6.93
N ASP A 387 -15.53 -14.60 -7.67
CA ASP A 387 -15.32 -13.47 -8.58
C ASP A 387 -15.00 -12.22 -7.78
N TYR A 388 -13.83 -11.62 -7.99
CA TYR A 388 -13.44 -10.39 -7.32
C TYR A 388 -12.51 -9.56 -8.20
N ARG A 389 -12.45 -8.26 -7.93
CA ARG A 389 -11.51 -7.36 -8.59
C ARG A 389 -11.06 -6.24 -7.64
N PRO A 390 -9.83 -5.73 -7.79
CA PRO A 390 -9.42 -4.52 -7.07
C PRO A 390 -10.26 -3.32 -7.52
N LEU A 391 -10.53 -2.42 -6.59
CA LEU A 391 -11.18 -1.13 -6.81
C LEU A 391 -10.21 0.01 -6.53
N LEU A 392 -10.04 0.89 -7.50
CA LEU A 392 -9.39 2.18 -7.30
C LEU A 392 -10.46 3.27 -7.11
N GLY A 393 -10.05 4.46 -6.67
CA GLY A 393 -10.95 5.58 -6.40
C GLY A 393 -11.82 5.94 -7.61
N ARG A 394 -11.29 5.89 -8.83
CA ARG A 394 -12.06 6.07 -10.06
C ARG A 394 -13.17 5.02 -10.24
N ASP A 395 -12.89 3.76 -9.90
CA ASP A 395 -13.84 2.67 -10.03
C ASP A 395 -14.97 2.81 -9.00
N VAL A 396 -14.63 3.30 -7.80
CA VAL A 396 -15.61 3.62 -6.75
C VAL A 396 -16.53 4.75 -7.21
N VAL A 397 -15.98 5.86 -7.70
CA VAL A 397 -16.77 6.98 -8.23
C VAL A 397 -17.73 6.47 -9.32
N ASP A 398 -17.23 5.73 -10.30
CA ASP A 398 -18.06 5.14 -11.35
C ASP A 398 -19.14 4.19 -10.82
N LEU A 399 -18.87 3.42 -9.76
CA LEU A 399 -19.85 2.53 -9.14
C LEU A 399 -20.93 3.33 -8.40
N LEU A 400 -20.54 4.36 -7.66
CA LEU A 400 -21.46 5.23 -6.93
C LEU A 400 -22.39 5.98 -7.90
N GLU A 401 -21.86 6.54 -8.99
CA GLU A 401 -22.66 7.21 -10.03
C GLU A 401 -23.63 6.27 -10.74
N ARG A 402 -23.23 5.01 -10.99
CA ARG A 402 -24.08 4.07 -11.75
C ARG A 402 -25.15 3.40 -10.91
N HIS A 403 -24.85 3.13 -9.63
CA HIS A 403 -25.68 2.27 -8.79
C HIS A 403 -26.37 3.00 -7.65
N HIS A 404 -25.93 4.20 -7.28
CA HIS A 404 -26.46 4.98 -6.17
C HIS A 404 -26.67 4.13 -4.89
N PRO A 405 -25.69 3.32 -4.48
CA PRO A 405 -25.90 2.37 -3.40
C PRO A 405 -25.98 3.09 -2.06
N GLN A 406 -26.58 2.42 -1.07
CA GLN A 406 -26.41 2.82 0.32
C GLN A 406 -24.99 2.46 0.76
N VAL A 407 -24.27 3.43 1.31
CA VAL A 407 -22.98 3.23 1.97
C VAL A 407 -23.27 2.97 3.44
N ALA A 408 -22.77 1.86 3.97
CA ALA A 408 -23.03 1.40 5.32
C ALA A 408 -21.73 1.36 6.13
N TRP A 409 -21.78 1.84 7.36
CA TRP A 409 -20.69 1.72 8.33
C TRP A 409 -20.76 0.37 9.04
N ASP A 410 -19.64 -0.35 9.04
CA ASP A 410 -19.44 -1.54 9.86
C ASP A 410 -18.75 -1.11 11.19
N PRO A 411 -19.46 -1.14 12.33
CA PRO A 411 -18.89 -0.72 13.61
C PRO A 411 -17.91 -1.75 14.19
N GLU A 412 -17.86 -2.99 13.71
CA GLU A 412 -16.90 -4.00 14.17
C GLU A 412 -15.58 -3.87 13.40
N ALA A 413 -15.66 -3.81 12.07
CA ALA A 413 -14.49 -3.65 11.23
C ALA A 413 -13.93 -2.22 11.21
N ARG A 414 -14.77 -1.22 11.52
CA ARG A 414 -14.48 0.21 11.35
C ARG A 414 -14.14 0.55 9.90
N GLU A 415 -14.99 0.08 8.99
CA GLU A 415 -14.92 0.32 7.55
C GLU A 415 -16.31 0.62 6.98
N HIS A 416 -16.34 1.36 5.87
CA HIS A 416 -17.55 1.48 5.07
C HIS A 416 -17.57 0.41 3.99
N ALA A 417 -18.77 -0.09 3.68
CA ALA A 417 -19.02 -0.97 2.56
C ALA A 417 -20.31 -0.58 1.85
N PHE A 418 -20.47 -1.02 0.61
CA PHE A 418 -21.74 -0.87 -0.10
C PHE A 418 -22.02 -2.08 -0.98
N SER A 419 -23.30 -2.41 -1.13
CA SER A 419 -23.75 -3.49 -2.01
C SER A 419 -24.54 -2.93 -3.18
N PHE A 420 -24.42 -3.56 -4.35
CA PHE A 420 -25.12 -3.14 -5.55
C PHE A 420 -25.47 -4.34 -6.44
N ALA A 421 -26.49 -4.18 -7.28
CA ALA A 421 -26.77 -5.11 -8.37
C ALA A 421 -26.07 -4.60 -9.64
N ALA A 422 -25.08 -5.35 -10.13
CA ALA A 422 -24.33 -5.02 -11.34
C ALA A 422 -25.28 -4.95 -12.54
N ARG A 423 -25.20 -3.90 -13.36
CA ARG A 423 -26.04 -3.74 -14.56
C ARG A 423 -25.23 -4.13 -15.80
N PRO A 424 -25.81 -4.87 -16.76
CA PRO A 424 -27.20 -5.33 -16.82
C PRO A 424 -27.46 -6.71 -16.17
N SER A 425 -26.44 -7.39 -15.63
CA SER A 425 -26.55 -8.79 -15.20
C SER A 425 -27.46 -9.03 -13.99
N GLY A 426 -27.73 -8.01 -13.17
CA GLY A 426 -28.46 -8.12 -11.91
C GLY A 426 -27.70 -8.81 -10.78
N ILE A 427 -26.45 -9.24 -11.03
CA ILE A 427 -25.63 -9.97 -10.05
C ILE A 427 -25.34 -9.06 -8.86
N ARG A 428 -25.63 -9.55 -7.65
CA ARG A 428 -25.30 -8.85 -6.42
C ARG A 428 -23.81 -8.87 -6.17
N ARG A 429 -23.27 -7.71 -5.80
CA ARG A 429 -21.86 -7.49 -5.50
C ARG A 429 -21.70 -6.65 -4.24
N ALA A 430 -20.57 -6.80 -3.57
CA ALA A 430 -20.22 -6.05 -2.37
C ALA A 430 -18.84 -5.39 -2.56
N ALA A 431 -18.79 -4.07 -2.35
CA ALA A 431 -17.58 -3.28 -2.44
C ALA A 431 -17.13 -2.84 -1.05
N PHE A 432 -15.84 -3.03 -0.79
CA PHE A 432 -15.14 -2.55 0.40
C PHE A 432 -14.05 -1.61 -0.08
N PHE A 433 -14.08 -0.35 0.37
CA PHE A 433 -13.10 0.66 -0.03
C PHE A 433 -12.86 1.62 1.13
N PRO A 434 -11.63 2.13 1.32
CA PRO A 434 -11.35 3.09 2.39
C PRO A 434 -12.27 4.30 2.35
N SER A 435 -12.56 4.84 3.51
CA SER A 435 -13.27 6.11 3.71
C SER A 435 -12.40 7.01 4.56
N LEU A 436 -12.74 8.30 4.62
CA LEU A 436 -12.04 9.23 5.50
C LEU A 436 -12.00 8.76 6.96
N LEU A 437 -13.13 8.28 7.49
CA LEU A 437 -13.20 7.77 8.87
C LEU A 437 -12.37 6.50 9.06
N SER A 438 -12.46 5.53 8.15
CA SER A 438 -11.72 4.27 8.29
C SER A 438 -10.19 4.49 8.26
N LEU A 439 -9.71 5.41 7.41
CA LEU A 439 -8.30 5.80 7.38
C LEU A 439 -7.90 6.54 8.66
N ALA A 440 -8.68 7.54 9.08
CA ALA A 440 -8.38 8.32 10.29
C ALA A 440 -8.27 7.44 11.55
N LEU A 441 -9.13 6.42 11.69
CA LEU A 441 -9.07 5.48 12.83
C LEU A 441 -7.80 4.62 12.83
N ARG A 442 -7.31 4.19 11.66
CA ARG A 442 -6.05 3.43 11.54
C ARG A 442 -4.83 4.30 11.77
N MET A 443 -4.88 5.56 11.33
CA MET A 443 -3.85 6.55 11.62
C MET A 443 -3.78 6.90 13.09
N ARG A 444 -4.93 6.99 13.77
CA ARG A 444 -4.99 7.12 15.22
C ARG A 444 -4.35 5.93 15.91
N GLU A 445 -4.70 4.71 15.49
CA GLU A 445 -4.12 3.50 16.05
C GLU A 445 -2.60 3.55 15.91
N ALA A 446 -2.07 3.77 14.72
CA ALA A 446 -0.63 3.93 14.50
C ALA A 446 -0.01 4.99 15.44
N SER A 447 -0.62 6.18 15.51
CA SER A 447 -0.15 7.25 16.39
C SER A 447 -0.17 6.86 17.87
N ALA A 448 -1.18 6.13 18.33
CA ALA A 448 -1.31 5.71 19.72
C ALA A 448 -0.22 4.71 20.11
N TRP A 449 0.19 3.86 19.16
CA TRP A 449 1.31 2.94 19.34
C TRP A 449 2.68 3.60 19.18
N GLY A 450 2.74 4.87 18.74
CA GLY A 450 3.99 5.53 18.34
C GLY A 450 4.56 5.01 17.02
N ALA A 451 3.76 4.27 16.25
CA ALA A 451 4.12 3.73 14.94
C ALA A 451 4.01 4.77 13.83
N GLY A 452 4.65 4.49 12.69
CA GLY A 452 4.48 5.23 11.45
C GLY A 452 3.41 4.65 10.55
N LEU A 453 3.36 5.11 9.29
CA LEU A 453 2.43 4.67 8.25
C LEU A 453 3.18 4.24 6.99
N SER A 454 2.66 3.21 6.31
CA SER A 454 3.00 2.91 4.93
C SER A 454 1.74 2.86 4.08
N VAL A 455 1.71 3.52 2.91
CA VAL A 455 0.50 3.68 2.09
C VAL A 455 0.67 2.96 0.77
N TRP A 456 -0.16 1.93 0.53
CA TRP A 456 -0.23 1.20 -0.73
C TRP A 456 -1.52 1.50 -1.49
N GLU A 457 -1.49 2.05 -2.70
CA GLU A 457 -0.47 3.01 -3.15
C GLU A 457 -1.14 4.35 -3.46
N ILE A 458 -0.37 5.45 -3.42
CA ILE A 458 -0.96 6.79 -3.34
C ILE A 458 -1.68 7.24 -4.62
N GLY A 459 -1.52 6.54 -5.74
CA GLY A 459 -2.32 6.74 -6.95
C GLY A 459 -3.71 6.08 -6.93
N GLN A 460 -4.03 5.24 -5.95
CA GLN A 460 -5.26 4.42 -5.96
C GLN A 460 -6.43 5.08 -5.25
N GLY A 461 -6.15 6.02 -4.34
CA GLY A 461 -7.15 6.63 -3.47
C GLY A 461 -7.92 7.79 -4.11
N LEU A 462 -8.77 8.38 -3.27
CA LEU A 462 -9.48 9.63 -3.54
C LEU A 462 -8.64 10.81 -3.03
N ASP A 463 -8.69 11.95 -3.72
CA ASP A 463 -7.74 13.05 -3.51
C ASP A 463 -7.88 13.68 -2.11
N TYR A 464 -9.10 13.75 -1.59
CA TYR A 464 -9.33 14.25 -0.22
C TYR A 464 -8.73 13.37 0.89
N PHE A 465 -8.22 12.16 0.60
CA PHE A 465 -7.55 11.33 1.60
C PHE A 465 -6.24 11.96 2.07
N PHE A 466 -5.57 12.73 1.22
CA PHE A 466 -4.33 13.42 1.58
C PHE A 466 -4.54 14.51 2.62
N ASP A 467 -5.76 15.00 2.82
CA ASP A 467 -6.09 15.92 3.93
C ASP A 467 -5.87 15.26 5.30
N LEU A 468 -5.87 13.93 5.38
CA LEU A 468 -5.62 13.20 6.62
C LEU A 468 -4.11 13.16 6.97
N LEU A 469 -3.22 13.13 5.98
CA LEU A 469 -1.79 12.89 6.20
C LEU A 469 -1.04 14.09 6.81
#